data_AF-A0A6G9IF45-F1
#
_entry.id   AF-A0A6G9IF45-F1
#
_cell.length_a   1.000
_cell.length_b   1.000
_cell.length_c   1.000
_cell.angle_alpha   90.00
_cell.angle_beta   90.00
_cell.angle_gamma   90.00
#
_symmetry.space_group_name_H-M   'P 1'
#
loop_
_entity.id
_entity.type
_entity.pdbx_description
1 polymer ?
#
loop_
_entity_poly.entity_id
_entity_poly.type
_entity_poly.pdbx_seq_one_letter_code
_entity_poly.pdbx_strand_id
1 'polypeptide(L)'
;MNKKSWIYIILIVLAISIYYYQTGPDAVDYDPSLSASEAPTYQSNDMLTVVYDPSGDLLYKIVATKVQYFENTGETHFENPNVTLYDKEKSASWNAKSNTAILTKNRILYLYEQVEFNNLTPNAQLERISMDNAKVNLITQIITSEDEVKIQGPGFYSTGDKLRGNLREKTANLLENVKTYYGGQLTTEE
;
A
#
# COMPACT_ATOMS: atom_id res chain seq x y z
N MET A 1 43.49 -53.19 -41.28
CA MET A 1 42.84 -51.98 -40.71
C MET A 1 43.94 -51.04 -40.24
N ASN A 2 44.09 -49.88 -40.89
CA ASN A 2 45.31 -49.07 -40.78
C ASN A 2 45.32 -48.26 -39.48
N LYS A 3 46.43 -48.30 -38.73
CA LYS A 3 46.62 -47.57 -37.45
C LYS A 3 46.30 -46.07 -37.55
N LYS A 4 46.41 -45.49 -38.75
CA LYS A 4 46.03 -44.11 -39.06
C LYS A 4 44.51 -43.86 -39.05
N SER A 5 43.68 -44.80 -39.47
CA SER A 5 42.21 -44.67 -39.45
C SER A 5 41.65 -44.62 -38.02
N TRP A 6 42.34 -45.24 -37.06
CA TRP A 6 41.87 -45.30 -35.67
C TRP A 6 42.00 -43.95 -34.96
N ILE A 7 43.00 -43.14 -35.34
CA ILE A 7 43.20 -41.77 -34.82
C ILE A 7 42.04 -40.87 -35.20
N TYR A 8 41.53 -40.97 -36.43
CA TYR A 8 40.37 -40.16 -36.86
C TYR A 8 39.09 -40.53 -36.11
N ILE A 9 38.87 -41.82 -35.82
CA ILE A 9 37.71 -42.28 -35.05
C ILE A 9 37.76 -41.72 -33.61
N ILE A 10 38.93 -41.77 -32.96
CA ILE A 10 39.12 -41.20 -31.62
C ILE A 10 38.86 -39.69 -31.63
N LEU A 11 39.32 -38.99 -32.66
CA LEU A 11 39.16 -37.54 -32.78
C LEU A 11 37.68 -37.14 -33.00
N ILE A 12 36.92 -37.94 -33.75
CA ILE A 12 35.48 -37.74 -33.93
C ILE A 12 34.71 -37.98 -32.62
N VAL A 13 35.04 -39.04 -31.88
CA VAL A 13 34.41 -39.32 -30.57
C VAL A 13 34.74 -38.21 -29.57
N LEU A 14 35.96 -37.67 -29.59
CA LEU A 14 36.34 -36.55 -28.74
C LEU A 14 35.55 -35.28 -29.07
N ALA A 15 35.39 -34.98 -30.37
CA ALA A 15 34.60 -33.83 -30.83
C ALA A 15 33.12 -33.95 -30.44
N ILE A 16 32.53 -35.14 -30.57
CA ILE A 16 31.14 -35.40 -30.15
C ILE A 16 30.99 -35.27 -28.63
N SER A 17 31.97 -35.75 -27.85
CA SER A 17 31.98 -35.62 -26.40
C SER A 17 32.08 -34.16 -25.95
N ILE A 18 32.92 -33.36 -26.60
CA ILE A 18 33.04 -31.91 -26.34
C ILE A 18 31.76 -31.17 -26.72
N TYR A 19 31.13 -31.55 -27.85
CA TYR A 19 29.84 -30.99 -28.26
C TYR A 19 28.76 -31.28 -27.21
N TYR A 20 28.63 -32.54 -26.77
CA TYR A 20 27.67 -32.93 -25.74
C TYR A 20 27.94 -32.30 -24.37
N TYR A 21 29.21 -32.08 -24.00
CA TYR A 21 29.57 -31.40 -22.77
C TYR A 21 29.22 -29.91 -22.80
N GLN A 22 29.35 -29.25 -23.96
CA GLN A 22 28.87 -27.87 -24.14
C GLN A 22 27.34 -27.77 -24.21
N THR A 23 26.67 -28.78 -24.77
CA THR A 23 25.21 -28.85 -24.84
C THR A 23 24.62 -29.73 -23.74
N GLY A 24 25.20 -29.68 -22.54
CA GLY A 24 24.61 -30.31 -21.35
C GLY A 24 23.14 -29.87 -21.19
N PRO A 25 22.28 -30.66 -20.53
CA PRO A 25 20.85 -30.39 -20.44
C PRO A 25 20.56 -29.25 -19.44
N ASP A 26 21.06 -28.06 -19.72
CA ASP A 26 20.74 -26.83 -19.02
C ASP A 26 20.09 -25.87 -20.02
N ALA A 27 18.88 -26.25 -20.42
CA ALA A 27 17.87 -25.30 -20.84
C ALA A 27 16.55 -25.82 -20.32
N VAL A 28 16.35 -25.69 -19.00
CA VAL A 28 15.00 -25.32 -18.56
C VAL A 28 14.74 -24.02 -19.31
N ASP A 29 13.76 -24.02 -20.21
CA ASP A 29 13.24 -22.79 -20.81
C ASP A 29 12.81 -21.90 -19.65
N TYR A 30 13.75 -21.08 -19.16
CA TYR A 30 13.44 -20.00 -18.25
C TYR A 30 12.80 -18.97 -19.14
N ASP A 31 11.48 -19.09 -19.34
CA ASP A 31 10.68 -18.05 -19.94
C ASP A 31 10.71 -16.85 -18.98
N PRO A 32 11.51 -15.80 -19.28
CA PRO A 32 11.61 -14.65 -18.38
C PRO A 32 10.30 -13.84 -18.37
N SER A 33 9.36 -14.11 -19.29
CA SER A 33 8.08 -13.40 -19.38
C SER A 33 7.05 -13.87 -18.35
N LEU A 34 7.14 -15.12 -17.86
CA LEU A 34 6.19 -15.68 -16.90
C LEU A 34 6.49 -15.29 -15.43
N SER A 35 7.71 -14.85 -15.12
CA SER A 35 8.14 -14.52 -13.74
C SER A 35 8.19 -13.02 -13.42
N ALA A 36 8.21 -12.15 -14.43
CA ALA A 36 8.42 -10.71 -14.24
C ALA A 36 7.13 -9.90 -14.05
N SER A 37 5.95 -10.46 -14.34
CA SER A 37 4.72 -9.67 -14.40
C SER A 37 4.13 -9.34 -13.02
N GLU A 38 4.38 -10.16 -11.99
CA GLU A 38 3.73 -10.05 -10.68
C GLU A 38 4.69 -9.71 -9.52
N ALA A 39 6.01 -9.75 -9.76
CA ALA A 39 6.99 -9.39 -8.74
C ALA A 39 7.12 -7.86 -8.60
N PRO A 40 7.40 -7.34 -7.39
CA PRO A 40 7.66 -5.92 -7.21
C PRO A 40 9.00 -5.52 -7.86
N THR A 41 9.01 -4.35 -8.51
CA THR A 41 10.22 -3.74 -9.08
C THR A 41 11.19 -3.26 -7.99
N TYR A 42 10.64 -2.78 -6.88
CA TYR A 42 11.40 -2.37 -5.69
C TYR A 42 10.67 -2.82 -4.42
N GLN A 43 11.43 -3.24 -3.42
CA GLN A 43 10.91 -3.54 -2.09
C GLN A 43 11.86 -3.05 -0.99
N SER A 44 11.29 -2.62 0.13
CA SER A 44 12.00 -2.10 1.28
C SER A 44 11.28 -2.42 2.58
N ASN A 45 12.03 -2.48 3.67
CA ASN A 45 11.48 -2.57 5.03
C ASN A 45 11.71 -1.25 5.76
N ASP A 46 10.82 -0.93 6.70
CA ASP A 46 10.89 0.26 7.56
C ASP A 46 11.10 1.58 6.78
N MET A 47 10.17 1.87 5.87
CA MET A 47 10.28 3.01 4.97
C MET A 47 9.55 4.24 5.51
N LEU A 48 10.22 5.39 5.42
CA LEU A 48 9.65 6.72 5.61
C LEU A 48 9.50 7.41 4.25
N THR A 49 8.27 7.70 3.84
CA THR A 49 7.96 8.53 2.67
C THR A 49 7.47 9.89 3.13
N VAL A 50 8.09 10.97 2.64
CA VAL A 50 7.68 12.35 2.92
C VAL A 50 7.44 13.06 1.59
N VAL A 51 6.26 13.65 1.44
CA VAL A 51 5.86 14.32 0.20
C VAL A 51 5.62 15.80 0.46
N TYR A 52 6.20 16.60 -0.42
CA TYR A 52 6.12 18.05 -0.42
C TYR A 52 5.34 18.55 -1.63
N ASP A 53 4.74 19.73 -1.49
CA ASP A 53 4.20 20.47 -2.62
C ASP A 53 5.31 21.25 -3.36
N PRO A 54 5.02 21.84 -4.54
CA PRO A 54 6.00 22.63 -5.29
C PRO A 54 6.52 23.88 -4.56
N SER A 55 5.82 24.35 -3.53
CA SER A 55 6.23 25.48 -2.68
C SER A 55 7.21 25.04 -1.57
N GLY A 56 7.40 23.73 -1.38
CA GLY A 56 8.24 23.14 -0.32
C GLY A 56 7.47 22.78 0.95
N ASP A 57 6.14 22.85 0.94
CA ASP A 57 5.32 22.57 2.12
C ASP A 57 4.97 21.09 2.23
N LEU A 58 4.95 20.58 3.47
CA LEU A 58 4.62 19.17 3.76
C LEU A 58 3.16 18.88 3.40
N LEU A 59 2.93 17.90 2.54
CA LEU A 59 1.59 17.41 2.21
C LEU A 59 1.21 16.23 3.11
N TYR A 60 2.05 15.21 3.15
CA TYR A 60 1.83 14.01 3.95
C TYR A 60 3.13 13.24 4.19
N LYS A 61 3.10 12.42 5.23
CA LYS A 61 4.13 11.48 5.60
C LYS A 61 3.53 10.08 5.73
N ILE A 62 4.22 9.05 5.26
CA ILE A 62 3.83 7.64 5.41
C ILE A 62 5.01 6.89 6.00
N VAL A 63 4.78 6.20 7.12
CA VAL A 63 5.72 5.24 7.72
C VAL A 63 5.11 3.86 7.56
N ALA A 64 5.87 2.86 7.11
CA ALA A 64 5.37 1.50 6.92
C ALA A 64 6.46 0.47 7.22
N THR A 65 6.07 -0.72 7.67
CA THR A 65 7.01 -1.81 8.00
C THR A 65 7.59 -2.44 6.74
N LYS A 66 6.81 -2.46 5.66
CA LYS A 66 7.26 -2.96 4.35
C LYS A 66 6.57 -2.18 3.23
N VAL A 67 7.33 -1.93 2.16
CA VAL A 67 6.87 -1.19 0.98
C VAL A 67 7.29 -1.92 -0.27
N GLN A 68 6.38 -2.07 -1.22
CA GLN A 68 6.60 -2.70 -2.50
C GLN A 68 6.08 -1.81 -3.62
N TYR A 69 6.88 -1.56 -4.65
CA TYR A 69 6.49 -0.78 -5.82
C TYR A 69 6.44 -1.67 -7.06
N PHE A 70 5.36 -1.58 -7.81
CA PHE A 70 5.11 -2.36 -9.01
C PHE A 70 5.09 -1.43 -10.23
N GLU A 71 6.09 -1.48 -11.10
CA GLU A 71 6.19 -0.57 -12.24
C GLU A 71 5.03 -0.73 -13.25
N ASN A 72 4.57 -1.96 -13.46
CA ASN A 72 3.49 -2.30 -14.40
C ASN A 72 2.18 -1.55 -14.08
N THR A 73 1.80 -1.48 -12.81
CA THR A 73 0.61 -0.73 -12.34
C THR A 73 0.97 0.69 -11.89
N GLY A 74 2.24 0.90 -11.51
CA GLY A 74 2.76 2.01 -10.70
C GLY A 74 2.00 2.23 -9.41
N GLU A 75 1.69 1.14 -8.75
CA GLU A 75 1.18 1.12 -7.39
C GLU A 75 2.32 0.93 -6.40
N THR A 76 2.16 1.54 -5.23
CA THR A 76 2.98 1.27 -4.05
C THR A 76 2.13 0.63 -2.98
N HIS A 77 2.47 -0.58 -2.59
CA HIS A 77 1.80 -1.34 -1.55
C HIS A 77 2.56 -1.16 -0.24
N PHE A 78 1.83 -0.96 0.85
CA PHE A 78 2.36 -0.72 2.19
C PHE A 78 1.78 -1.76 3.15
N GLU A 79 2.63 -2.33 4.01
CA GLU A 79 2.21 -3.10 5.18
C GLU A 79 2.33 -2.24 6.44
N ASN A 80 1.31 -2.30 7.29
CA ASN A 80 1.13 -1.51 8.52
C ASN A 80 1.42 0.00 8.33
N PRO A 81 0.79 0.68 7.36
CA PRO A 81 1.02 2.09 7.14
C PRO A 81 0.54 2.94 8.32
N ASN A 82 1.32 3.96 8.65
CA ASN A 82 0.98 5.06 9.52
C ASN A 82 1.18 6.37 8.75
N VAL A 83 0.06 6.99 8.39
CA VAL A 83 -0.01 8.18 7.54
C VAL A 83 -0.25 9.41 8.41
N THR A 84 0.57 10.43 8.27
CA THR A 84 0.34 11.76 8.86
C THR A 84 -0.05 12.73 7.75
N LEU A 85 -1.19 13.40 7.91
CA LEU A 85 -1.65 14.45 7.00
C LEU A 85 -1.46 15.83 7.65
N TYR A 86 -1.03 16.78 6.85
CA TYR A 86 -0.80 18.16 7.28
C TYR A 86 -1.92 19.08 6.76
N ASP A 87 -2.26 20.07 7.57
CA ASP A 87 -3.22 21.11 7.20
C ASP A 87 -2.53 22.30 6.49
N LYS A 88 -3.31 23.35 6.19
CA LYS A 88 -2.82 24.57 5.52
C LYS A 88 -1.82 25.36 6.38
N GLU A 89 -1.85 25.16 7.69
CA GLU A 89 -0.97 25.82 8.66
C GLU A 89 0.29 24.96 8.92
N LYS A 90 0.49 23.90 8.14
CA LYS A 90 1.62 22.97 8.22
C LYS A 90 1.66 22.20 9.53
N SER A 91 0.53 22.12 10.23
CA SER A 91 0.37 21.35 11.45
C SER A 91 -0.13 19.95 11.10
N ALA A 92 0.40 18.94 11.81
CA ALA A 92 -0.11 17.58 11.70
C ALA A 92 -1.56 17.56 12.21
N SER A 93 -2.50 17.23 11.33
CA SER A 93 -3.93 17.36 11.61
C SER A 93 -4.61 16.01 11.75
N TRP A 94 -4.14 15.00 11.03
CA TRP A 94 -4.68 13.65 11.06
C TRP A 94 -3.59 12.59 11.07
N ASN A 95 -3.88 11.50 11.78
CA ASN A 95 -3.16 10.26 11.68
C ASN A 95 -4.07 9.15 11.17
N ALA A 96 -3.68 8.45 10.11
CA ALA A 96 -4.40 7.30 9.60
C ALA A 96 -3.55 6.04 9.69
N LYS A 97 -4.12 4.94 10.18
CA LYS A 97 -3.48 3.62 10.21
C LYS A 97 -4.39 2.55 9.62
N SER A 98 -3.80 1.48 9.11
CA SER A 98 -4.48 0.27 8.63
C SER A 98 -3.51 -0.90 8.60
N ASN A 99 -3.98 -2.12 8.28
CA ASN A 99 -3.09 -3.27 8.09
C ASN A 99 -2.34 -3.19 6.76
N THR A 100 -3.02 -2.80 5.69
CA THR A 100 -2.39 -2.61 4.38
C THR A 100 -2.90 -1.35 3.69
N ALA A 101 -2.10 -0.84 2.75
CA ALA A 101 -2.55 0.23 1.86
C ALA A 101 -1.94 0.14 0.47
N ILE A 102 -2.66 0.69 -0.50
CA ILE A 102 -2.20 0.82 -1.89
C ILE A 102 -2.27 2.28 -2.30
N LEU A 103 -1.13 2.87 -2.65
CA LEU A 103 -1.02 4.20 -3.24
C LEU A 103 -0.91 4.09 -4.75
N THR A 104 -1.79 4.80 -5.45
CA THR A 104 -1.78 4.90 -6.91
C THR A 104 -1.00 6.12 -7.41
N LYS A 105 -0.63 6.13 -8.69
CA LYS A 105 -0.03 7.29 -9.39
C LYS A 105 -0.84 8.59 -9.22
N ASN A 106 -2.16 8.48 -9.09
CA ASN A 106 -3.07 9.61 -8.95
C ASN A 106 -3.20 10.11 -7.50
N ARG A 107 -2.31 9.66 -6.60
CA ARG A 107 -2.30 10.02 -5.18
C ARG A 107 -3.60 9.68 -4.46
N ILE A 108 -4.24 8.60 -4.91
CA ILE A 108 -5.34 7.96 -4.21
C ILE A 108 -4.72 6.84 -3.38
N LEU A 109 -4.94 6.91 -2.07
CA LEU A 109 -4.56 5.91 -1.09
C LEU A 109 -5.79 5.09 -0.72
N TYR A 110 -5.72 3.80 -0.99
CA TYR A 110 -6.67 2.82 -0.48
C TYR A 110 -6.09 2.21 0.79
N LEU A 111 -6.86 2.21 1.88
CA LEU A 111 -6.51 1.65 3.17
C LEU A 111 -7.45 0.47 3.42
N TYR A 112 -6.88 -0.66 3.84
CA TYR A 112 -7.63 -1.90 4.04
C TYR A 112 -7.37 -2.47 5.43
N GLU A 113 -8.45 -2.99 6.01
CA GLU A 113 -8.56 -3.64 7.31
C GLU A 113 -8.17 -2.74 8.50
N GLN A 114 -9.06 -2.68 9.50
CA GLN A 114 -8.83 -1.95 10.74
C GLN A 114 -8.40 -0.49 10.52
N VAL A 115 -9.05 0.18 9.58
CA VAL A 115 -8.72 1.56 9.23
C VAL A 115 -9.19 2.50 10.33
N GLU A 116 -8.26 3.27 10.87
CA GLU A 116 -8.55 4.25 11.92
C GLU A 116 -7.90 5.59 11.60
N PHE A 117 -8.71 6.64 11.59
CA PHE A 117 -8.28 8.03 11.49
C PHE A 117 -8.43 8.68 12.87
N ASN A 118 -7.35 9.23 13.40
CA ASN A 118 -7.34 10.03 14.63
C ASN A 118 -7.03 11.49 14.30
N ASN A 119 -7.83 12.40 14.83
CA ASN A 119 -7.57 13.83 14.72
C ASN A 119 -6.51 14.22 15.73
N LEU A 120 -5.47 14.93 15.27
CA LEU A 120 -4.37 15.40 16.10
C LEU A 120 -4.58 16.83 16.60
N THR A 121 -5.64 17.50 16.13
CA THR A 121 -5.99 18.85 16.58
C THR A 121 -6.51 18.80 18.02
N PRO A 122 -6.02 19.66 18.94
CA PRO A 122 -6.58 19.78 20.28
C PRO A 122 -8.07 20.14 20.26
N ASN A 123 -8.86 19.54 21.16
CA ASN A 123 -10.30 19.79 21.30
C ASN A 123 -11.11 19.61 19.99
N ALA A 124 -10.72 18.65 19.15
CA ALA A 124 -11.44 18.37 17.93
C ALA A 124 -12.85 17.83 18.22
N GLN A 125 -13.86 18.38 17.54
CA GLN A 125 -15.23 17.86 17.61
C GLN A 125 -15.36 16.46 16.97
N LEU A 126 -14.47 16.15 16.03
CA LEU A 126 -14.35 14.87 15.35
C LEU A 126 -13.00 14.27 15.74
N GLU A 127 -13.01 13.32 16.68
CA GLU A 127 -11.81 12.77 17.31
C GLU A 127 -11.30 11.55 16.56
N ARG A 128 -12.19 10.61 16.24
CA ARG A 128 -11.84 9.34 15.60
C ARG A 128 -12.88 8.91 14.57
N ILE A 129 -12.39 8.32 13.49
CA ILE A 129 -13.21 7.63 12.49
C ILE A 129 -12.61 6.23 12.31
N SER A 130 -13.44 5.19 12.46
CA SER A 130 -13.03 3.79 12.31
C SER A 130 -13.92 3.09 11.28
N MET A 131 -13.32 2.30 10.40
CA MET A 131 -13.99 1.54 9.34
C MET A 131 -13.10 0.39 8.89
N ASP A 132 -13.63 -0.52 8.06
CA ASP A 132 -12.81 -1.61 7.52
C ASP A 132 -11.99 -1.18 6.31
N ASN A 133 -12.56 -0.43 5.37
CA ASN A 133 -11.82 0.07 4.21
C ASN A 133 -12.09 1.55 3.95
N ALA A 134 -11.08 2.25 3.49
CA ALA A 134 -11.19 3.67 3.16
C ALA A 134 -10.44 4.01 1.88
N LYS A 135 -10.96 5.00 1.16
CA LYS A 135 -10.30 5.64 0.04
C LYS A 135 -10.05 7.10 0.37
N VAL A 136 -8.80 7.53 0.26
CA VAL A 136 -8.40 8.92 0.51
C VAL A 136 -7.69 9.47 -0.71
N ASN A 137 -8.13 10.63 -1.19
CA ASN A 137 -7.34 11.41 -2.13
C ASN A 137 -6.38 12.31 -1.35
N LEU A 138 -5.07 12.04 -1.40
CA LEU A 138 -4.08 12.71 -0.55
C LEU A 138 -3.86 14.20 -0.89
N ILE A 139 -4.34 14.66 -2.06
CA ILE A 139 -4.26 16.07 -2.47
C ILE A 139 -5.47 16.87 -1.99
N THR A 140 -6.68 16.37 -2.26
CA THR A 140 -7.94 17.04 -1.87
C THR A 140 -8.33 16.74 -0.43
N GLN A 141 -7.77 15.68 0.16
CA GLN A 141 -8.10 15.13 1.47
C GLN A 141 -9.56 14.68 1.61
N ILE A 142 -10.22 14.40 0.48
CA ILE A 142 -11.53 13.74 0.46
C ILE A 142 -11.34 12.28 0.89
N ILE A 143 -12.15 11.87 1.86
CA ILE A 143 -12.24 10.49 2.35
C ILE A 143 -13.61 9.91 1.98
N THR A 144 -13.62 8.66 1.52
CA THR A 144 -14.83 7.90 1.27
C THR A 144 -14.69 6.47 1.77
N SER A 145 -15.79 5.87 2.20
CA SER A 145 -15.90 4.44 2.48
C SER A 145 -17.28 3.95 2.04
N GLU A 146 -17.36 2.70 1.62
CA GLU A 146 -18.61 2.02 1.33
C GLU A 146 -19.04 1.07 2.48
N ASP A 147 -18.20 0.93 3.52
CA ASP A 147 -18.43 0.02 4.63
C ASP A 147 -19.17 0.71 5.79
N GLU A 148 -19.48 -0.06 6.84
CA GLU A 148 -19.93 0.50 8.11
C GLU A 148 -18.82 1.37 8.72
N VAL A 149 -19.19 2.58 9.12
CA VAL A 149 -18.29 3.57 9.69
C VAL A 149 -18.74 3.96 11.07
N LYS A 150 -17.78 4.04 12.00
CA LYS A 150 -17.96 4.55 13.36
C LYS A 150 -17.23 5.88 13.49
N ILE A 151 -17.97 6.92 13.88
CA ILE A 151 -17.45 8.26 14.16
C ILE A 151 -17.54 8.50 15.66
N GLN A 152 -16.48 9.04 16.26
CA GLN A 152 -16.44 9.41 17.68
C GLN A 152 -16.00 10.87 17.84
N GLY A 153 -16.66 11.56 18.77
CA GLY A 153 -16.29 12.89 19.26
C GLY A 153 -16.43 13.01 20.78
N PRO A 154 -16.23 14.21 21.37
CA PRO A 154 -16.08 14.40 22.82
C PRO A 154 -17.28 14.01 23.71
N GLY A 155 -18.45 13.77 23.11
CA GLY A 155 -19.68 13.42 23.85
C GLY A 155 -20.70 12.64 23.02
N PHE A 156 -20.28 12.14 21.86
CA PHE A 156 -21.13 11.36 20.99
C PHE A 156 -20.31 10.32 20.23
N TYR A 157 -20.99 9.26 19.81
CA TYR A 157 -20.53 8.44 18.72
C TYR A 157 -21.68 8.22 17.74
N SER A 158 -21.35 7.93 16.50
CA SER A 158 -22.31 7.62 15.46
C SER A 158 -21.84 6.41 14.67
N THR A 159 -22.78 5.59 14.23
CA THR A 159 -22.56 4.52 13.28
C THR A 159 -23.40 4.78 12.04
N GLY A 160 -22.94 4.35 10.87
CA GLY A 160 -23.70 4.46 9.63
C GLY A 160 -22.98 3.77 8.50
N ASP A 161 -23.74 3.48 7.45
CA ASP A 161 -23.22 2.86 6.24
C ASP A 161 -22.74 3.96 5.31
N LYS A 162 -21.55 3.74 4.76
CA LYS A 162 -20.84 4.65 3.87
C LYS A 162 -20.47 5.97 4.53
N LEU A 163 -19.33 6.48 4.10
CA LEU A 163 -18.78 7.74 4.55
C LEU A 163 -18.43 8.61 3.35
N ARG A 164 -18.71 9.90 3.46
CA ARG A 164 -18.06 10.93 2.66
C ARG A 164 -17.65 12.09 3.54
N GLY A 165 -16.37 12.46 3.48
CA GLY A 165 -15.83 13.54 4.28
C GLY A 165 -14.68 14.26 3.62
N ASN A 166 -14.16 15.27 4.31
CA ASN A 166 -12.96 16.00 3.92
C ASN A 166 -12.13 16.25 5.17
N LEU A 167 -10.95 15.62 5.24
CA LEU A 167 -10.07 15.67 6.41
C LEU A 167 -9.50 17.09 6.61
N ARG A 168 -9.28 17.85 5.52
CA ARG A 168 -8.81 19.24 5.59
C ARG A 168 -9.87 20.16 6.18
N GLU A 169 -11.13 19.94 5.81
CA GLU A 169 -12.27 20.71 6.32
C GLU A 169 -12.79 20.15 7.66
N LYS A 170 -12.23 19.03 8.12
CA LYS A 170 -12.61 18.33 9.36
C LYS A 170 -14.09 17.92 9.36
N THR A 171 -14.60 17.50 8.19
CA THR A 171 -15.99 17.07 8.00
C THR A 171 -16.08 15.58 7.70
N ALA A 172 -17.12 14.93 8.23
CA ALA A 172 -17.42 13.52 8.01
C ALA A 172 -18.93 13.33 8.03
N ASN A 173 -19.51 12.88 6.91
CA ASN A 173 -20.94 12.63 6.77
C ASN A 173 -21.19 11.14 6.53
N LEU A 174 -21.99 10.54 7.40
CA LEU A 174 -22.56 9.20 7.21
C LEU A 174 -23.77 9.32 6.29
N LEU A 175 -23.90 8.40 5.32
CA LEU A 175 -24.88 8.57 4.25
C LEU A 175 -26.13 7.72 4.46
N GLU A 176 -25.98 6.53 5.03
CA GLU A 176 -27.06 5.54 5.16
C GLU A 176 -27.10 4.95 6.57
N ASN A 177 -28.27 4.45 6.99
CA ASN A 177 -28.48 3.73 8.26
C ASN A 177 -27.86 4.38 9.52
N VAL A 178 -27.88 5.72 9.58
CA VAL A 178 -27.21 6.50 10.61
C VAL A 178 -27.88 6.36 11.97
N LYS A 179 -27.08 6.05 13.00
CA LYS A 179 -27.48 6.05 14.41
C LYS A 179 -26.50 6.89 15.20
N THR A 180 -27.01 7.82 16.00
CA THR A 180 -26.19 8.70 16.85
C THR A 180 -26.56 8.50 18.31
N TYR A 181 -25.54 8.41 19.14
CA TYR A 181 -25.65 8.17 20.57
C TYR A 181 -24.93 9.28 21.31
N TYR A 182 -25.56 9.80 22.36
CA TYR A 182 -25.02 10.87 23.19
C TYR A 182 -24.74 10.35 24.60
N GLY A 183 -23.63 10.78 25.21
CA GLY A 183 -23.38 10.56 26.63
C GLY A 183 -22.71 9.23 27.01
N GLY A 184 -21.92 8.61 26.14
CA GLY A 184 -21.08 7.45 26.49
C GLY A 184 -19.91 7.24 25.51
N GLN A 185 -18.77 6.74 26.01
CA GLN A 185 -17.68 6.21 25.19
C GLN A 185 -18.06 4.80 24.70
N LEU A 186 -17.67 4.43 23.47
CA LEU A 186 -17.73 3.05 23.01
C LEU A 186 -16.83 2.20 23.92
N THR A 187 -17.45 1.37 24.77
CA THR A 187 -16.72 0.32 25.47
C THR A 187 -16.28 -0.71 24.42
N THR A 188 -14.98 -0.86 24.21
CA THR A 188 -14.43 -2.03 23.54
C THR A 188 -14.77 -3.25 24.37
N GLU A 189 -15.63 -4.13 23.86
CA GLU A 189 -15.69 -5.51 24.38
C GLU A 189 -14.35 -6.18 24.03
N GLU A 190 -13.65 -6.65 25.07
CA GLU A 190 -12.49 -7.55 24.98
C GLU A 190 -12.92 -8.96 24.54
#